data_AF-A0A815UXE9-F1
#
_entry.id   AF-A0A815UXE9-F1
#
_cell.length_a   1.000
_cell.length_b   1.000
_cell.length_c   1.000
_cell.angle_alpha   90.00
_cell.angle_beta   90.00
_cell.angle_gamma   90.00
#
_symmetry.space_group_name_H-M   'P 1'
#
loop_
_entity.id
_entity.type
_entity.pdbx_description
1 polymer ?
#
loop_
_entity_poly.entity_id
_entity_poly.type
_entity_poly.pdbx_seq_one_letter_code
_entity_poly.pdbx_strand_id
1 'polypeptide(L)'
;MVGLSLLGKLNRILCAAKHTDPQIAFGGINVIFFGDYLQYRPVYDAPLHTDFSSENKTKFNKLLSEKEIQQRVARSLILQINCVVKLTQQMRTEDLRYLRLLERLRQGQCSYEDYELLLTRVDGQSSVSLREPPWNQAPMLVFINEIRTQLNHRSAIHNAVEAGTNLMVCVAQNFCKGKAVEEPALVKKLLELSDSKTEHLPSLLPLVPGMPVIITQNIAIELGLINGMNGIFRQLPSEKYL
;
A
#
# COMPACT_ATOMS: atom_id res chain seq x y z
N MET A 1 -8.26 0.80 -4.84
CA MET A 1 -7.70 1.72 -3.81
C MET A 1 -8.27 3.14 -3.82
N VAL A 2 -8.67 3.72 -4.96
CA VAL A 2 -9.40 5.01 -4.95
C VAL A 2 -10.83 4.80 -4.46
N GLY A 3 -11.28 5.63 -3.53
CA GLY A 3 -12.65 5.62 -3.02
C GLY A 3 -13.44 6.85 -3.47
N LEU A 4 -14.75 6.79 -3.27
CA LEU A 4 -15.70 7.82 -3.70
C LEU A 4 -15.47 9.17 -3.01
N SER A 5 -15.02 9.20 -1.75
CA SER A 5 -14.77 10.48 -1.04
C SER A 5 -13.59 11.21 -1.66
N LEU A 6 -12.50 10.48 -1.97
CA LEU A 6 -11.33 11.05 -2.65
C LEU A 6 -11.69 11.59 -4.03
N LEU A 7 -12.47 10.83 -4.80
CA LEU A 7 -12.89 11.24 -6.14
C LEU A 7 -13.78 12.49 -6.12
N GLY A 8 -14.75 12.55 -5.20
CA GLY A 8 -15.60 13.73 -5.04
C GLY A 8 -14.80 14.98 -4.67
N LYS A 9 -13.83 14.83 -3.76
CA LYS A 9 -12.89 15.90 -3.39
C LYS A 9 -12.06 16.36 -4.60
N LEU A 10 -11.54 15.42 -5.40
CA LEU A 10 -10.79 15.74 -6.62
C LEU A 10 -11.64 16.55 -7.60
N ASN A 11 -12.86 16.10 -7.89
CA ASN A 11 -13.79 16.83 -8.75
C ASN A 11 -14.00 18.27 -8.26
N ARG A 12 -14.30 18.44 -6.97
CA ARG A 12 -14.52 19.76 -6.36
C ARG A 12 -13.32 20.68 -6.52
N ILE A 13 -12.11 20.17 -6.26
CA ILE A 13 -10.86 20.94 -6.40
C ILE A 13 -10.64 21.37 -7.85
N LEU A 14 -10.84 20.46 -8.81
CA LEU A 14 -10.65 20.76 -10.23
C LEU A 14 -11.66 21.80 -10.74
N CYS A 15 -12.94 21.67 -10.38
CA CYS A 15 -13.94 22.66 -10.77
C CYS A 15 -13.63 24.04 -10.18
N ALA A 16 -13.22 24.09 -8.91
CA ALA A 16 -12.84 25.34 -8.25
C ALA A 16 -11.60 25.98 -8.89
N ALA A 17 -10.55 25.19 -9.13
CA ALA A 17 -9.30 25.68 -9.72
C ALA A 17 -9.48 26.20 -11.16
N LYS A 18 -10.42 25.62 -11.92
CA LYS A 18 -10.71 26.03 -13.29
C LYS A 18 -11.83 27.07 -13.40
N HIS A 19 -12.41 27.51 -12.28
CA HIS A 19 -13.57 28.42 -12.25
C HIS A 19 -14.73 27.95 -13.14
N THR A 20 -14.95 26.64 -13.19
CA THR A 20 -16.03 26.03 -13.99
C THR A 20 -17.25 25.77 -13.14
N ASP A 21 -18.41 25.69 -13.79
CA ASP A 21 -19.66 25.25 -13.16
C ASP A 21 -19.44 23.89 -12.44
N PRO A 22 -19.87 23.74 -11.16
CA PRO A 22 -19.79 22.49 -10.42
C PRO A 22 -20.44 21.28 -11.09
N GLN A 23 -21.36 21.49 -12.04
CA GLN A 23 -22.00 20.45 -12.84
C GLN A 23 -21.08 19.90 -13.94
N ILE A 24 -20.02 20.63 -14.32
CA ILE A 24 -19.05 20.15 -15.30
C ILE A 24 -18.12 19.16 -14.60
N ALA A 25 -18.23 17.89 -14.97
CA ALA A 25 -17.39 16.82 -14.46
C ALA A 25 -15.90 17.15 -14.59
N PHE A 26 -15.17 17.03 -13.49
CA PHE A 26 -13.73 17.28 -13.36
C PHE A 26 -13.26 18.63 -13.92
N GLY A 27 -14.13 19.64 -13.92
CA GLY A 27 -13.85 20.95 -14.51
C GLY A 27 -13.54 20.88 -16.02
N GLY A 28 -14.08 19.89 -16.72
CA GLY A 28 -13.89 19.69 -18.15
C GLY A 28 -12.51 19.13 -18.52
N ILE A 29 -11.80 18.50 -17.57
CA ILE A 29 -10.57 17.77 -17.85
C ILE A 29 -10.92 16.35 -18.31
N ASN A 30 -10.22 15.84 -19.32
CA ASN A 30 -10.30 14.44 -19.71
C ASN A 30 -9.67 13.56 -18.63
N VAL A 31 -10.44 12.64 -18.06
CA VAL A 31 -9.99 11.73 -17.01
C VAL A 31 -9.92 10.30 -17.55
N ILE A 32 -8.77 9.66 -17.36
CA ILE A 32 -8.56 8.25 -17.67
C ILE A 32 -8.43 7.49 -16.35
N PHE A 33 -9.32 6.54 -16.12
CA PHE A 33 -9.23 5.61 -14.99
C PHE A 33 -8.53 4.32 -15.45
N PHE A 34 -7.56 3.87 -14.67
CA PHE A 34 -6.89 2.59 -14.88
C PHE A 34 -6.82 1.83 -13.56
N GLY A 35 -7.11 0.53 -13.61
CA GLY A 35 -7.03 -0.33 -12.44
C GLY A 35 -7.94 -1.55 -12.54
N ASP A 36 -8.00 -2.28 -11.43
CA ASP A 36 -8.74 -3.53 -11.32
C ASP A 36 -9.62 -3.51 -10.07
N TYR A 37 -10.94 -3.62 -10.28
CA TYR A 37 -11.94 -3.60 -9.21
C TYR A 37 -11.90 -4.82 -8.28
N LEU A 38 -11.22 -5.90 -8.69
CA LEU A 38 -11.05 -7.11 -7.90
C LEU A 38 -9.79 -7.10 -7.03
N GLN A 39 -9.03 -5.99 -7.04
CA GLN A 39 -7.98 -5.74 -6.07
C GLN A 39 -8.57 -5.18 -4.75
N TYR A 40 -7.69 -4.79 -3.82
CA TYR A 40 -8.09 -4.24 -2.54
C TYR A 40 -9.03 -3.04 -2.66
N ARG A 41 -10.10 -3.11 -1.86
CA ARG A 41 -11.04 -2.01 -1.64
C ARG A 41 -10.30 -0.79 -1.06
N PRO A 42 -10.77 0.43 -1.33
CA PRO A 42 -10.24 1.62 -0.68
C PRO A 42 -10.32 1.50 0.85
N VAL A 43 -9.27 1.93 1.55
CA VAL A 43 -9.19 1.89 3.01
C VAL A 43 -10.02 3.05 3.58
N TYR A 44 -10.95 2.75 4.50
CA TYR A 44 -11.86 3.72 5.14
C TYR A 44 -12.74 4.57 4.19
N ASP A 45 -12.93 4.13 2.95
CA ASP A 45 -13.76 4.80 1.95
C ASP A 45 -14.63 3.81 1.18
N ALA A 46 -15.64 4.32 0.47
CA ALA A 46 -16.56 3.52 -0.33
C ALA A 46 -15.94 3.20 -1.71
N PRO A 47 -15.98 1.94 -2.18
CA PRO A 47 -15.58 1.58 -3.54
C PRO A 47 -16.33 2.36 -4.61
N LEU A 48 -15.71 2.57 -5.78
CA LEU A 48 -16.36 3.32 -6.88
C LEU A 48 -17.63 2.65 -7.42
N HIS A 49 -17.74 1.33 -7.27
CA HIS A 49 -18.92 0.54 -7.67
C HIS A 49 -20.00 0.48 -6.57
N THR A 50 -19.88 1.25 -5.48
CA THR A 50 -20.89 1.25 -4.41
C THR A 50 -22.26 1.61 -4.97
N ASP A 51 -23.26 0.83 -4.59
CA ASP A 51 -24.65 1.08 -4.96
C ASP A 51 -25.40 1.74 -3.80
N PHE A 52 -25.90 2.96 -4.04
CA PHE A 52 -26.68 3.72 -3.07
C PHE A 52 -28.20 3.53 -3.24
N SER A 53 -28.64 2.77 -4.25
CA SER A 53 -30.07 2.50 -4.49
C SER A 53 -30.67 1.56 -3.45
N SER A 54 -29.84 0.69 -2.85
CA SER A 54 -30.25 -0.33 -1.89
C SER A 54 -30.31 0.15 -0.43
N GLU A 55 -30.15 1.45 -0.15
CA GLU A 55 -30.23 1.95 1.22
C GLU A 55 -31.64 1.80 1.78
N ASN A 56 -31.77 1.04 2.88
CA ASN A 56 -33.04 0.72 3.52
C ASN A 56 -33.93 1.96 3.72
N LYS A 57 -35.22 1.81 3.36
CA LYS A 57 -36.26 2.84 3.50
C LYS A 57 -36.42 3.43 4.93
N THR A 58 -35.80 2.81 5.93
CA THR A 58 -35.74 3.29 7.32
C THR A 58 -34.80 4.49 7.54
N LYS A 59 -33.96 4.87 6.56
CA LYS A 59 -33.07 6.05 6.65
C LYS A 59 -33.62 7.34 6.03
N PHE A 60 -34.82 7.35 5.44
CA PHE A 60 -35.35 8.53 4.72
C PHE A 60 -35.44 9.82 5.56
N ASN A 61 -35.51 9.71 6.89
CA ASN A 61 -35.57 10.87 7.79
C ASN A 61 -34.20 11.30 8.37
N LYS A 62 -33.11 10.63 8.00
CA LYS A 62 -31.76 11.02 8.46
C LYS A 62 -31.13 11.97 7.45
N LEU A 63 -30.78 13.17 7.90
CA LEU A 63 -30.00 14.13 7.10
C LEU A 63 -28.69 13.46 6.66
N LEU A 64 -28.43 13.46 5.35
CA LEU A 64 -27.19 12.93 4.79
C LEU A 64 -26.01 13.77 5.30
N SER A 65 -24.94 13.11 5.72
CA SER A 65 -23.68 13.78 6.02
C SER A 65 -23.06 14.36 4.76
N GLU A 66 -22.21 15.38 4.91
CA GLU A 66 -21.44 15.93 3.78
C GLU A 66 -20.65 14.83 3.06
N LYS A 67 -20.09 13.87 3.81
CA LYS A 67 -19.37 12.72 3.24
C LYS A 67 -20.27 11.87 2.34
N GLU A 68 -21.48 11.52 2.78
CA GLU A 68 -22.43 10.72 1.98
C GLU A 68 -22.88 11.47 0.72
N ILE A 69 -23.13 12.78 0.83
CA ILE A 69 -23.45 13.63 -0.33
C ILE A 69 -22.30 13.60 -1.34
N GLN A 70 -21.06 13.82 -0.88
CA GLN A 70 -19.88 13.79 -1.76
C GLN A 70 -19.68 12.42 -2.42
N GLN A 71 -19.90 11.32 -1.68
CA GLN A 71 -19.79 9.98 -2.25
C GLN A 71 -20.86 9.71 -3.32
N ARG A 72 -22.11 10.19 -3.12
CA ARG A 72 -23.18 10.07 -4.11
C ARG A 72 -22.90 10.90 -5.38
N VAL A 73 -22.38 12.12 -5.22
CA VAL A 73 -21.92 12.94 -6.36
C VAL A 73 -20.80 12.23 -7.11
N ALA A 74 -19.78 11.75 -6.41
CA ALA A 74 -18.68 10.99 -7.02
C ALA A 74 -19.16 9.73 -7.74
N ARG A 75 -20.19 9.06 -7.23
CA ARG A 75 -20.79 7.90 -7.89
C ARG A 75 -21.47 8.29 -9.20
N SER A 76 -22.17 9.42 -9.24
CA SER A 76 -22.73 9.98 -10.47
C SER A 76 -21.64 10.24 -11.51
N LEU A 77 -20.49 10.79 -11.12
CA LEU A 77 -19.35 10.98 -12.02
C LEU A 77 -18.83 9.66 -12.61
N ILE A 78 -18.74 8.60 -11.79
CA ILE A 78 -18.34 7.27 -12.28
C ILE A 78 -19.35 6.69 -13.27
N LEU A 79 -20.66 6.97 -13.09
CA LEU A 79 -21.70 6.53 -14.03
C LEU A 79 -21.67 7.30 -15.36
N GLN A 80 -20.99 8.44 -15.44
CA GLN A 80 -20.81 9.22 -16.66
C GLN A 80 -19.64 8.72 -17.54
N ILE A 81 -18.89 7.71 -17.09
CA ILE A 81 -17.84 7.08 -17.91
C ILE A 81 -18.48 6.54 -19.20
N ASN A 82 -18.04 7.07 -20.34
CA ASN A 82 -18.61 6.78 -21.66
C ASN A 82 -17.82 5.73 -22.46
N CYS A 83 -16.59 5.42 -22.04
CA CYS A 83 -15.70 4.50 -22.72
C CYS A 83 -15.03 3.58 -21.70
N VAL A 84 -15.12 2.27 -21.95
CA VAL A 84 -14.48 1.25 -21.12
C VAL A 84 -13.69 0.32 -22.04
N VAL A 85 -12.39 0.23 -21.78
CA VAL A 85 -11.49 -0.70 -22.48
C VAL A 85 -11.05 -1.79 -21.52
N LYS A 86 -11.30 -3.05 -21.89
CA LYS A 86 -10.86 -4.21 -21.12
C LYS A 86 -9.62 -4.81 -21.77
N LEU A 87 -8.50 -4.80 -21.04
CA LEU A 87 -7.30 -5.54 -21.43
C LEU A 87 -7.50 -7.03 -21.11
N THR A 88 -7.32 -7.90 -22.11
CA THR A 88 -7.55 -9.35 -21.98
C THR A 88 -6.28 -10.18 -22.06
N GLN A 89 -5.22 -9.64 -22.66
CA GLN A 89 -3.94 -10.33 -22.75
C GLN A 89 -3.17 -10.24 -21.43
N GLN A 90 -2.83 -11.39 -20.83
CA GLN A 90 -1.93 -11.45 -19.68
C GLN A 90 -0.47 -11.40 -20.15
N MET A 91 0.30 -10.51 -19.54
CA MET A 91 1.73 -10.30 -19.84
C MET A 91 2.66 -10.71 -18.68
N ARG A 92 2.10 -11.06 -17.50
CA ARG A 92 2.89 -11.34 -16.29
C ARG A 92 3.45 -12.76 -16.23
N THR A 93 2.78 -13.73 -16.83
CA THR A 93 3.16 -15.14 -16.77
C THR A 93 2.82 -15.85 -18.06
N GLU A 94 3.70 -16.74 -18.50
CA GLU A 94 3.51 -17.64 -19.65
C GLU A 94 2.96 -19.02 -19.22
N ASP A 95 2.90 -19.29 -17.91
CA ASP A 95 2.34 -20.52 -17.36
C ASP A 95 0.82 -20.54 -17.54
N LEU A 96 0.36 -21.27 -18.57
CA LEU A 96 -1.05 -21.43 -18.91
C LEU A 96 -1.87 -22.12 -17.81
N ARG A 97 -1.26 -23.04 -17.05
CA ARG A 97 -1.96 -23.75 -15.96
C ARG A 97 -2.26 -22.78 -14.83
N TYR A 98 -1.26 -21.98 -14.45
CA TYR A 98 -1.41 -20.95 -13.43
C TYR A 98 -2.34 -19.82 -13.91
N LEU A 99 -2.28 -19.42 -15.18
CA LEU A 99 -3.17 -18.40 -15.74
C LEU A 99 -4.65 -18.81 -15.62
N ARG A 100 -4.99 -20.04 -16.02
CA ARG A 100 -6.36 -20.57 -15.92
C ARG A 100 -6.86 -20.62 -14.48
N LEU A 101 -5.97 -20.95 -13.53
CA LEU A 101 -6.29 -20.88 -12.10
C LEU A 101 -6.64 -19.45 -11.68
N LEU A 102 -5.81 -18.46 -12.04
CA LEU A 102 -6.05 -17.05 -11.70
C LEU A 102 -7.35 -16.51 -12.30
N GLU A 103 -7.71 -16.94 -13.52
CA GLU A 103 -8.98 -16.58 -14.16
C GLU A 103 -10.18 -17.14 -13.38
N ARG A 104 -10.13 -18.41 -12.95
CA ARG A 104 -11.18 -19.00 -12.11
C ARG A 104 -11.25 -18.33 -10.74
N LEU A 105 -10.11 -18.08 -10.11
CA LEU A 105 -10.03 -17.38 -8.83
C LEU A 105 -10.70 -16.00 -8.90
N ARG A 106 -10.44 -15.27 -9.99
CA ARG A 106 -11.03 -13.95 -10.26
C ARG A 106 -12.56 -14.00 -10.34
N GLN A 107 -13.14 -15.10 -10.82
CA GLN A 107 -14.59 -15.31 -10.91
C GLN A 107 -15.20 -15.99 -9.68
N GLY A 108 -14.38 -16.37 -8.68
CA GLY A 108 -14.84 -17.18 -7.56
C GLY A 108 -15.23 -18.62 -7.95
N GLN A 109 -14.62 -19.15 -9.02
CA GLN A 109 -14.92 -20.46 -9.60
C GLN A 109 -13.75 -21.44 -9.45
N CYS A 110 -12.96 -21.32 -8.37
CA CYS A 110 -11.86 -22.24 -8.11
C CYS A 110 -12.35 -23.68 -7.96
N SER A 111 -11.56 -24.59 -8.52
CA SER A 111 -11.74 -26.04 -8.43
C SER A 111 -10.87 -26.65 -7.33
N TYR A 112 -11.05 -27.95 -7.03
CA TYR A 112 -10.19 -28.64 -6.08
C TYR A 112 -8.76 -28.80 -6.63
N GLU A 113 -8.64 -28.98 -7.94
CA GLU A 113 -7.36 -29.08 -8.65
C GLU A 113 -6.57 -27.75 -8.57
N ASP A 114 -7.26 -26.61 -8.50
CA ASP A 114 -6.61 -25.32 -8.26
C ASP A 114 -6.01 -25.24 -6.86
N TYR A 115 -6.74 -25.74 -5.86
CA TYR A 115 -6.25 -25.81 -4.49
C TYR A 115 -5.02 -26.74 -4.40
N GLU A 116 -5.08 -27.93 -4.99
CA GLU A 116 -3.94 -28.85 -5.04
C GLU A 116 -2.73 -28.24 -5.76
N LEU A 117 -2.95 -27.50 -6.85
CA LEU A 117 -1.87 -26.79 -7.54
C LEU A 117 -1.19 -25.77 -6.61
N LEU A 118 -1.94 -25.00 -5.83
CA LEU A 118 -1.38 -24.04 -4.88
C LEU A 118 -0.62 -24.75 -3.75
N LEU A 119 -1.09 -25.90 -3.28
CA LEU A 119 -0.40 -26.69 -2.26
C LEU A 119 1.02 -27.11 -2.69
N THR A 120 1.24 -27.38 -3.98
CA THR A 120 2.60 -27.68 -4.50
C THR A 120 3.62 -26.57 -4.27
N ARG A 121 3.17 -25.35 -3.92
CA ARG A 121 4.00 -24.17 -3.67
C ARG A 121 4.11 -23.81 -2.19
N VAL A 122 3.60 -24.66 -1.29
CA VAL A 122 3.76 -24.51 0.15
C VAL A 122 5.13 -25.05 0.56
N ASP A 123 5.84 -24.28 1.39
CA ASP A 123 7.15 -24.68 1.92
C ASP A 123 7.04 -26.02 2.69
N GLY A 124 8.07 -26.86 2.56
CA GLY A 124 8.08 -28.24 3.06
C GLY A 124 7.39 -29.28 2.17
N GLN A 125 6.51 -28.88 1.24
CA GLN A 125 6.01 -29.76 0.17
C GLN A 125 6.79 -29.57 -1.13
N SER A 126 7.33 -28.38 -1.36
CA SER A 126 8.23 -28.09 -2.49
C SER A 126 9.68 -28.48 -2.17
N SER A 127 10.45 -28.89 -3.17
CA SER A 127 11.89 -29.20 -3.02
C SER A 127 12.79 -27.96 -3.05
N VAL A 128 12.21 -26.76 -2.95
CA VAL A 128 12.90 -25.49 -3.21
C VAL A 128 13.48 -24.95 -1.91
N SER A 129 14.79 -24.70 -1.90
CA SER A 129 15.46 -24.04 -0.78
C SER A 129 15.23 -22.53 -0.83
N LEU A 130 14.68 -21.97 0.26
CA LEU A 130 14.54 -20.51 0.42
C LEU A 130 15.90 -19.80 0.61
N ARG A 131 16.98 -20.54 0.84
CA ARG A 131 18.34 -20.01 0.99
C ARG A 131 19.08 -19.86 -0.34
N GLU A 132 18.54 -20.40 -1.42
CA GLU A 132 19.15 -20.37 -2.74
C GLU A 132 18.47 -19.33 -3.65
N PRO A 133 19.21 -18.75 -4.63
CA PRO A 133 18.59 -17.88 -5.63
C PRO A 133 17.51 -18.61 -6.46
N PRO A 134 16.44 -17.90 -6.88
CA PRO A 134 16.15 -16.49 -6.60
C PRO A 134 15.45 -16.23 -5.26
N TRP A 135 15.14 -17.28 -4.48
CA TRP A 135 14.29 -17.20 -3.29
C TRP A 135 14.96 -16.49 -2.11
N ASN A 136 16.28 -16.59 -2.00
CA ASN A 136 17.05 -15.84 -1.00
C ASN A 136 17.00 -14.32 -1.16
N GLN A 137 16.50 -13.82 -2.30
CA GLN A 137 16.29 -12.40 -2.58
C GLN A 137 14.82 -12.06 -2.82
N ALA A 138 13.91 -13.04 -2.70
CA ALA A 138 12.50 -12.82 -2.96
C ALA A 138 11.87 -11.97 -1.83
N PRO A 139 11.01 -10.99 -2.17
CA PRO A 139 10.30 -10.23 -1.16
C PRO A 139 9.28 -11.13 -0.44
N MET A 140 9.24 -11.03 0.90
CA MET A 140 8.23 -11.71 1.70
C MET A 140 7.01 -10.81 1.88
N LEU A 141 5.83 -11.33 1.53
CA LEU A 141 4.55 -10.64 1.71
C LEU A 141 3.86 -11.15 2.97
N VAL A 142 3.44 -10.22 3.83
CA VAL A 142 2.69 -10.53 5.05
C VAL A 142 1.51 -9.58 5.21
N PHE A 143 0.48 -10.02 5.93
CA PHE A 143 -0.76 -9.26 6.07
C PHE A 143 -0.67 -8.08 7.04
N ILE A 144 0.24 -8.12 8.02
CA ILE A 144 0.30 -7.17 9.13
C ILE A 144 1.66 -6.48 9.17
N ASN A 145 1.65 -5.14 9.29
CA ASN A 145 2.86 -4.31 9.35
C ASN A 145 3.79 -4.71 10.50
N GLU A 146 3.24 -5.05 11.67
CA GLU A 146 4.02 -5.50 12.81
C GLU A 146 4.85 -6.76 12.50
N ILE A 147 4.24 -7.75 11.83
CA ILE A 147 4.92 -8.97 11.41
C ILE A 147 6.03 -8.63 10.40
N ARG A 148 5.75 -7.77 9.41
CA ARG A 148 6.74 -7.29 8.43
C ARG A 148 7.94 -6.68 9.13
N THR A 149 7.70 -5.81 10.11
CA THR A 149 8.77 -5.10 10.83
C THR A 149 9.60 -6.06 11.68
N GLN A 150 8.98 -7.00 12.39
CA GLN A 150 9.70 -8.04 13.13
C GLN A 150 10.56 -8.92 12.20
N LEU A 151 10.04 -9.33 11.05
CA LEU A 151 10.78 -10.14 10.07
C LEU A 151 11.94 -9.36 9.44
N ASN A 152 11.74 -8.10 9.10
CA ASN A 152 12.79 -7.23 8.58
C ASN A 152 13.89 -7.03 9.63
N HIS A 153 13.55 -6.84 10.91
CA HIS A 153 14.54 -6.73 11.99
C HIS A 153 15.37 -8.02 12.14
N ARG A 154 14.71 -9.18 12.15
CA ARG A 154 15.41 -10.47 12.21
C ARG A 154 16.31 -10.68 11.00
N SER A 155 15.85 -10.31 9.81
CA SER A 155 16.61 -10.41 8.57
C SER A 155 17.84 -9.50 8.59
N ALA A 156 17.71 -8.27 9.08
CA ALA A 156 18.85 -7.35 9.23
C ALA A 156 19.89 -7.89 10.22
N ILE A 157 19.47 -8.41 11.37
CA ILE A 157 20.38 -9.04 12.35
C ILE A 157 21.10 -10.23 11.72
N HIS A 158 20.37 -11.13 11.05
CA HIS A 158 20.95 -12.30 10.40
C HIS A 158 21.95 -11.91 9.31
N ASN A 159 21.60 -10.95 8.45
CA ASN A 159 22.49 -10.46 7.39
C ASN A 159 23.75 -9.81 7.94
N ALA A 160 23.68 -9.09 9.07
CA ALA A 160 24.85 -8.52 9.72
C ALA A 160 25.83 -9.62 10.16
N VAL A 161 25.30 -10.69 10.78
CA VAL A 161 26.08 -11.85 11.24
C VAL A 161 26.71 -12.60 10.06
N GLU A 162 25.93 -12.92 9.04
CA GLU A 162 26.41 -13.62 7.82
C GLU A 162 27.50 -12.82 7.09
N ALA A 163 27.34 -11.50 6.99
CA ALA A 163 28.31 -10.63 6.33
C ALA A 163 29.54 -10.31 7.19
N GLY A 164 29.55 -10.68 8.48
CA GLY A 164 30.61 -10.28 9.41
C GLY A 164 30.69 -8.76 9.61
N THR A 165 29.56 -8.06 9.54
CA THR A 165 29.47 -6.60 9.66
C THR A 165 28.68 -6.18 10.90
N ASN A 166 28.90 -4.94 11.35
CA ASN A 166 28.13 -4.40 12.45
C ASN A 166 26.71 -4.01 12.01
N LEU A 167 25.71 -4.42 12.80
CA LEU A 167 24.36 -3.90 12.67
C LEU A 167 24.33 -2.45 13.14
N MET A 168 23.92 -1.55 12.26
CA MET A 168 23.68 -0.16 12.60
C MET A 168 22.22 0.02 13.00
N VAL A 169 21.94 0.81 14.03
CA VAL A 169 20.56 1.07 14.46
C VAL A 169 20.33 2.58 14.51
N CYS A 170 19.48 3.09 13.64
CA CYS A 170 18.99 4.46 13.72
C CYS A 170 17.84 4.51 14.72
N VAL A 171 18.02 5.29 15.79
CA VAL A 171 17.01 5.48 16.86
C VAL A 171 16.19 6.72 16.55
N ALA A 172 14.87 6.59 16.53
CA ALA A 172 13.97 7.70 16.30
C ALA A 172 14.02 8.72 17.45
N GLN A 173 14.07 10.00 17.10
CA GLN A 173 13.89 11.09 18.05
C GLN A 173 12.40 11.44 18.15
N ASN A 174 11.87 11.44 19.37
CA ASN A 174 10.45 11.66 19.62
C ASN A 174 10.23 13.05 20.22
N PHE A 175 9.22 13.76 19.70
CA PHE A 175 8.88 15.11 20.14
C PHE A 175 7.41 15.18 20.57
N CYS A 176 7.15 15.89 21.66
CA CYS A 176 5.80 16.23 22.10
C CYS A 176 5.67 17.76 22.12
N LYS A 177 4.76 18.31 21.29
CA LYS A 177 4.55 19.76 21.14
C LYS A 177 5.87 20.53 20.90
N GLY A 178 6.74 19.97 20.07
CA GLY A 178 8.04 20.57 19.71
C GLY A 178 9.16 20.40 20.74
N LYS A 179 8.92 19.73 21.87
CA LYS A 179 9.96 19.42 22.86
C LYS A 179 10.35 17.95 22.79
N ALA A 180 11.65 17.68 22.87
CA ALA A 180 12.16 16.31 22.92
C ALA A 180 11.59 15.58 24.15
N VAL A 181 11.21 14.32 23.95
CA VAL A 181 10.78 13.46 25.04
C VAL A 181 12.03 12.86 25.68
N GLU A 182 12.33 13.26 26.92
CA GLU A 182 13.54 12.84 27.65
C GLU A 182 13.25 11.88 28.82
N GLU A 183 11.99 11.80 29.28
CA GLU A 183 11.62 10.93 30.40
C GLU A 183 11.90 9.46 30.04
N PRO A 184 12.82 8.76 30.74
CA PRO A 184 13.31 7.45 30.31
C PRO A 184 12.22 6.38 30.17
N ALA A 185 11.24 6.38 31.08
CA ALA A 185 10.12 5.45 31.04
C ALA A 185 9.23 5.68 29.81
N LEU A 186 9.04 6.93 29.40
CA LEU A 186 8.25 7.28 28.23
C LEU A 186 9.03 7.01 26.94
N VAL A 187 10.32 7.37 26.88
CA VAL A 187 11.20 7.03 25.75
C VAL A 187 11.18 5.53 25.49
N LYS A 188 11.36 4.70 26.52
CA LYS A 188 11.32 3.24 26.38
C LYS A 188 9.99 2.77 25.78
N LYS A 189 8.86 3.25 26.29
CA LYS A 189 7.53 2.90 25.75
C LYS A 189 7.37 3.32 24.28
N LEU A 190 7.88 4.48 23.89
CA LEU A 190 7.83 4.96 22.51
C LEU A 190 8.71 4.12 21.57
N LEU A 191 9.86 3.65 22.04
CA LEU A 191 10.73 2.75 21.28
C LEU A 191 10.10 1.36 21.06
N GLU A 192 9.21 0.93 21.95
CA GLU A 192 8.48 -0.34 21.88
C GLU A 192 7.19 -0.26 21.05
N LEU A 193 6.80 0.92 20.57
CA LEU A 193 5.59 1.08 19.76
C LEU A 193 5.73 0.40 18.39
N SER A 194 4.63 -0.23 17.95
CA SER A 194 4.47 -0.72 16.59
C SER A 194 4.52 0.43 15.58
N ASP A 195 5.13 0.18 14.43
CA ASP A 195 5.15 1.06 13.27
C ASP A 195 3.74 1.49 12.81
N SER A 196 2.73 0.66 13.08
CA SER A 196 1.31 1.00 12.88
C SER A 196 0.83 2.22 13.68
N LYS A 197 1.55 2.58 14.75
CA LYS A 197 1.24 3.72 15.65
C LYS A 197 2.19 4.91 15.44
N THR A 198 3.22 4.77 14.62
CA THR A 198 4.31 5.75 14.47
C THR A 198 4.54 6.11 13.00
N GLU A 199 3.51 6.63 12.33
CA GLU A 199 3.56 7.09 10.92
C GLU A 199 4.17 6.05 9.95
N HIS A 200 4.02 4.75 10.25
CA HIS A 200 4.56 3.63 9.47
C HIS A 200 6.09 3.51 9.45
N LEU A 201 6.78 4.12 10.41
CA LEU A 201 8.22 3.98 10.61
C LEU A 201 8.54 3.31 11.95
N PRO A 202 9.52 2.39 12.01
CA PRO A 202 9.93 1.78 13.26
C PRO A 202 10.75 2.77 14.10
N SER A 203 10.55 2.77 15.42
CA SER A 203 11.33 3.60 16.34
C SER A 203 12.81 3.20 16.43
N LEU A 204 13.12 1.95 16.07
CA LEU A 204 14.47 1.42 15.91
C LEU A 204 14.59 0.88 14.49
N LEU A 205 15.39 1.54 13.65
CA LEU A 205 15.58 1.14 12.26
C LEU A 205 16.95 0.44 12.12
N PRO A 206 16.99 -0.91 12.04
CA PRO A 206 18.23 -1.62 11.78
C PRO A 206 18.65 -1.47 10.31
N LEU A 207 19.93 -1.20 10.10
CA LEU A 207 20.54 -0.97 8.80
C LEU A 207 21.83 -1.79 8.66
N VAL A 208 21.99 -2.43 7.51
CA VAL A 208 23.18 -3.21 7.15
C VAL A 208 23.53 -2.88 5.70
N PRO A 209 24.79 -2.53 5.38
CA PRO A 209 25.22 -2.27 4.01
C PRO A 209 24.80 -3.40 3.05
N GLY A 210 24.21 -3.04 1.92
CA GLY A 210 23.69 -3.99 0.93
C GLY A 210 22.23 -4.39 1.13
N MET A 211 21.58 -4.04 2.24
CA MET A 211 20.18 -4.43 2.44
C MET A 211 19.22 -3.62 1.53
N PRO A 212 18.15 -4.25 1.03
CA PRO A 212 17.09 -3.53 0.33
C PRO A 212 16.34 -2.62 1.29
N VAL A 213 16.03 -1.41 0.83
CA VAL A 213 15.26 -0.40 1.56
C VAL A 213 14.21 0.20 0.65
N ILE A 214 13.16 0.77 1.25
CA ILE A 214 12.08 1.45 0.52
C ILE A 214 11.94 2.85 1.09
N ILE A 215 11.90 3.85 0.22
CA ILE A 215 11.57 5.22 0.60
C ILE A 215 10.10 5.27 0.97
N THR A 216 9.76 5.82 2.14
CA THR A 216 8.37 5.91 2.63
C THR A 216 7.73 7.30 2.47
N GLN A 217 8.49 8.28 1.96
CA GLN A 217 8.06 9.66 1.81
C GLN A 217 8.37 10.22 0.42
N ASN A 218 7.62 11.23 -0.01
CA ASN A 218 7.94 11.96 -1.23
C ASN A 218 8.96 13.05 -0.89
N ILE A 219 10.21 12.85 -1.31
CA ILE A 219 11.34 13.74 -0.97
C ILE A 219 11.61 14.72 -2.12
N ALA A 220 11.81 14.19 -3.33
CA ALA A 220 12.08 14.96 -4.54
C ALA A 220 11.42 14.26 -5.73
N ILE A 221 10.15 14.61 -5.99
CA ILE A 221 9.29 13.92 -6.97
C ILE A 221 9.88 14.06 -8.38
N GLU A 222 10.42 15.23 -8.68
CA GLU A 222 11.10 15.58 -9.93
C GLU A 222 12.36 14.75 -10.19
N LEU A 223 12.99 14.22 -9.13
CA LEU A 223 14.13 13.30 -9.22
C LEU A 223 13.73 11.83 -9.07
N GLY A 224 12.42 11.55 -8.96
CA GLY A 224 11.90 10.20 -8.75
C GLY A 224 12.04 9.67 -7.32
N LEU A 225 12.49 10.48 -6.35
CA LEU A 225 12.60 10.08 -4.93
C LEU A 225 11.23 10.15 -4.25
N ILE A 226 10.44 9.11 -4.47
CA ILE A 226 9.03 9.02 -4.05
C ILE A 226 8.77 7.84 -3.12
N ASN A 227 7.65 7.90 -2.40
CA ASN A 227 7.18 6.78 -1.59
C ASN A 227 6.99 5.52 -2.45
N GLY A 228 7.58 4.41 -2.01
CA GLY A 228 7.57 3.12 -2.70
C GLY A 228 8.81 2.87 -3.57
N MET A 229 9.72 3.83 -3.72
CA MET A 229 10.97 3.61 -4.45
C MET A 229 11.88 2.66 -3.67
N ASN A 230 12.33 1.59 -4.35
CA ASN A 230 13.31 0.65 -3.83
C ASN A 230 14.73 1.23 -3.95
N GLY A 231 15.57 0.92 -2.97
CA GLY A 231 16.99 1.25 -2.97
C GLY A 231 17.81 0.19 -2.25
N ILE A 232 19.12 0.38 -2.27
CA ILE A 232 20.07 -0.43 -1.51
C ILE A 232 20.77 0.49 -0.52
N PHE A 233 20.67 0.18 0.78
CA PHE A 233 21.41 0.93 1.77
C PHE A 233 22.92 0.69 1.59
N ARG A 234 23.71 1.75 1.59
CA ARG A 234 25.17 1.67 1.42
C ARG A 234 25.89 1.93 2.73
N GLN A 235 25.70 3.11 3.30
CA GLN A 235 26.34 3.56 4.53
C GLN A 235 25.62 4.82 5.04
N LEU A 236 25.82 5.17 6.31
CA LEU A 236 25.55 6.51 6.79
C LEU A 236 26.71 7.45 6.41
N PRO A 237 26.43 8.74 6.10
CA PRO A 237 27.48 9.73 5.97
C PRO A 237 28.22 9.86 7.31
N SER A 238 29.54 9.79 7.30
CA SER A 238 30.35 10.17 8.46
C SER A 238 30.12 11.67 8.75
N GLU A 239 29.77 11.99 10.01
CA GLU A 239 29.47 13.33 10.54
C GLU A 239 30.46 14.42 10.07
N LYS A 240 30.17 15.04 8.92
CA LYS A 240 30.77 16.31 8.51
C LYS A 240 29.75 17.33 8.01
N TYR A 241 28.46 17.04 8.13
CA TYR A 241 27.38 17.92 7.71
C TYR A 241 26.21 17.83 8.71
N LEU A 242 26.44 18.31 9.92
CA LEU A 242 25.42 18.83 10.84
C LEU A 242 25.82 20.26 11.20
#